data_AF-A0A0C9W869-F1
#
_entry.id   AF-A0A0C9W869-F1
#
_cell.length_a   1.000
_cell.length_b   1.000
_cell.length_c   1.000
_cell.angle_alpha   90.00
_cell.angle_beta   90.00
_cell.angle_gamma   90.00
#
_symmetry.space_group_name_H-M   'P 1'
#
loop_
_entity.id
_entity.type
_entity.pdbx_description
1 polymer ?
#
loop_
_entity_poly.entity_id
_entity_poly.type
_entity_poly.pdbx_seq_one_letter_code
_entity_poly.pdbx_strand_id
1 'polypeptide(L)'
;MFPAQQSYPSNVQLPRTLQRPPYAEVPSQNVASVAPELAGVAIEYVRRGLRVQANQMLTGISALSPSHLPSSMPRSQLQQTRSLTIPLRATSHAPSYPTHILALSKSSSQDHSALLVATHSIVLASQCASLPRLPPSGTSGHPNATVSVTLPVLPLSVPSPAAFAPLHAFLYTHSVPQLLSALLPAVPSSFLSTLTSPQALRGTLASGPALHTLSSHLMSSAPGMGALTGVAQNIAAVWRNAVALGVHDPELWDCLDLAWEIVLGAMNLGAGAR
;
A
#
# COMPACT_ATOMS: atom_id res chain seq x y z
N MET A 1 21.97 40.21 13.61
CA MET A 1 21.85 39.41 12.37
C MET A 1 20.82 38.33 12.63
N PHE A 2 19.58 38.54 12.20
CA PHE A 2 18.47 37.59 12.39
C PHE A 2 18.49 36.56 11.26
N PRO A 3 18.24 35.27 11.52
CA PRO A 3 18.17 34.29 10.44
C PRO A 3 16.91 34.51 9.60
N ALA A 4 17.08 34.38 8.29
CA ALA A 4 16.03 34.52 7.29
C ALA A 4 14.89 33.52 7.51
N GLN A 5 13.66 34.01 7.49
CA GLN A 5 12.45 33.18 7.41
C GLN A 5 12.55 32.28 6.18
N GLN A 6 12.48 30.96 6.39
CA GLN A 6 12.29 29.99 5.32
C GLN A 6 10.94 30.29 4.64
N SER A 7 11.01 30.73 3.39
CA SER A 7 9.87 30.86 2.51
C SER A 7 9.28 29.47 2.24
N TYR A 8 8.07 29.23 2.76
CA TYR A 8 7.27 28.08 2.38
C TYR A 8 6.96 28.17 0.88
N PRO A 9 7.11 27.09 0.09
CA PRO A 9 6.79 27.12 -1.32
C PRO A 9 5.30 27.45 -1.50
N SER A 10 5.09 28.46 -2.34
CA SER A 10 3.84 29.03 -2.77
C SER A 10 2.88 27.97 -3.33
N ASN A 11 1.63 28.02 -2.89
CA ASN A 11 0.45 27.45 -3.55
C ASN A 11 0.57 25.98 -4.03
N VAL A 12 0.50 25.04 -3.08
CA VAL A 12 0.22 23.64 -3.43
C VAL A 12 -1.23 23.55 -3.95
N GLN A 13 -1.42 23.58 -5.27
CA GLN A 13 -2.71 23.30 -5.88
C GLN A 13 -3.00 21.79 -5.75
N LEU A 14 -3.75 21.43 -4.72
CA LEU A 14 -4.27 20.08 -4.56
C LEU A 14 -5.47 19.89 -5.50
N PRO A 15 -5.57 18.76 -6.22
CA PRO A 15 -6.73 18.50 -7.07
C PRO A 15 -7.98 18.38 -6.20
N ARG A 16 -9.11 18.94 -6.67
CA ARG A 16 -10.38 18.80 -5.92
C ARG A 16 -10.81 17.34 -5.80
N THR A 17 -10.51 16.53 -6.81
CA THR A 17 -10.88 15.11 -6.90
C THR A 17 -9.68 14.26 -7.32
N LEU A 18 -9.59 13.05 -6.76
CA LEU A 18 -8.64 12.04 -7.21
C LEU A 18 -9.28 11.29 -8.38
N GLN A 19 -8.76 11.48 -9.59
CA GLN A 19 -9.32 10.81 -10.77
C GLN A 19 -9.07 9.30 -10.70
N ARG A 20 -10.13 8.51 -10.86
CA ARG A 20 -10.02 7.05 -10.94
C ARG A 20 -9.57 6.66 -12.36
N PRO A 21 -8.59 5.75 -12.50
CA PRO A 21 -8.18 5.28 -13.82
C PRO A 21 -9.30 4.44 -14.47
N PRO A 22 -9.33 4.32 -15.81
CA PRO A 22 -10.24 3.39 -16.47
C PRO A 22 -10.00 1.96 -15.98
N TYR A 23 -11.05 1.13 -16.03
CA TYR A 23 -10.93 -0.29 -15.71
C TYR A 23 -9.89 -0.96 -16.63
N ALA A 24 -8.98 -1.70 -16.03
CA ALA A 24 -8.07 -2.60 -16.73
C ALA A 24 -8.19 -3.98 -16.08
N GLU A 25 -8.56 -4.97 -16.90
CA GLU A 25 -8.59 -6.36 -16.44
C GLU A 25 -7.17 -6.87 -16.24
N VAL A 26 -6.96 -7.64 -15.17
CA VAL A 26 -5.68 -8.29 -14.91
C VAL A 26 -5.51 -9.44 -15.89
N PRO A 27 -4.45 -9.48 -16.72
CA PRO A 27 -4.22 -10.58 -17.65
C PRO A 27 -4.08 -11.91 -16.90
N SER A 28 -4.87 -12.92 -17.28
CA SER A 28 -4.83 -14.25 -16.65
C SER A 28 -3.43 -14.90 -16.69
N GLN A 29 -2.64 -14.54 -17.71
CA GLN A 29 -1.25 -14.97 -17.87
C GLN A 29 -0.33 -14.47 -16.74
N ASN A 30 -0.65 -13.35 -16.09
CA ASN A 30 0.13 -12.86 -14.94
C ASN A 30 -0.02 -13.79 -13.74
N VAL A 31 -1.22 -14.31 -13.49
CA VAL A 31 -1.47 -15.32 -12.45
C VAL A 31 -0.81 -16.64 -12.84
N ALA A 32 -1.03 -17.11 -14.08
CA ALA A 32 -0.46 -18.37 -14.55
C ALA A 32 1.08 -18.40 -14.51
N SER A 33 1.76 -17.26 -14.63
CA SER A 33 3.23 -17.21 -14.59
C SER A 33 3.81 -17.41 -13.19
N VAL A 34 3.04 -17.12 -12.14
CA VAL A 34 3.50 -17.22 -10.74
C VAL A 34 2.82 -18.33 -9.95
N ALA A 35 1.65 -18.79 -10.41
CA ALA A 35 0.87 -19.89 -9.84
C ALA A 35 0.24 -20.70 -10.99
N PRO A 36 1.01 -21.54 -11.70
CA PRO A 36 0.53 -22.31 -12.85
C PRO A 36 -0.66 -23.22 -12.54
N GLU A 37 -0.79 -23.68 -11.29
CA GLU A 37 -1.91 -24.47 -10.79
C GLU A 37 -3.25 -23.72 -10.78
N LEU A 38 -3.20 -22.38 -10.84
CA LEU A 38 -4.37 -21.51 -10.96
C LEU A 38 -4.64 -21.07 -12.41
N ALA A 39 -3.91 -21.62 -13.38
CA ALA A 39 -4.15 -21.32 -14.78
C ALA A 39 -5.60 -21.67 -15.19
N GLY A 40 -6.29 -20.71 -15.81
CA GLY A 40 -7.69 -20.86 -16.22
C GLY A 40 -8.72 -20.64 -15.10
N VAL A 41 -8.30 -20.43 -13.85
CA VAL A 41 -9.20 -20.07 -12.76
C VAL A 41 -9.61 -18.59 -12.92
N ALA A 42 -10.90 -18.31 -12.72
CA ALA A 42 -11.41 -16.95 -12.76
C ALA A 42 -10.73 -16.06 -11.71
N ILE A 43 -10.30 -14.87 -12.12
CA ILE A 43 -9.47 -13.97 -11.28
C ILE A 43 -10.15 -13.60 -9.96
N GLU A 44 -11.47 -13.44 -9.97
CA GLU A 44 -12.26 -13.15 -8.77
C GLU A 44 -12.23 -14.29 -7.75
N TYR A 45 -12.17 -15.55 -8.21
CA TYR A 45 -12.03 -16.70 -7.33
C TYR A 45 -10.64 -16.74 -6.69
N VAL A 46 -9.60 -16.44 -7.47
CA VAL A 46 -8.23 -16.31 -6.96
C VAL A 46 -8.16 -15.22 -5.89
N ARG A 47 -8.67 -14.02 -6.16
CA ARG A 47 -8.72 -12.90 -5.21
C ARG A 47 -9.44 -13.27 -3.92
N ARG A 48 -10.61 -13.92 -4.02
CA ARG A 48 -11.37 -14.38 -2.85
C ARG A 48 -10.59 -15.39 -2.02
N GLY A 49 -9.92 -16.35 -2.66
CA GLY A 49 -9.06 -17.32 -1.98
C GLY A 49 -7.89 -16.66 -1.23
N LEU A 50 -7.21 -15.71 -1.89
CA LEU A 50 -6.10 -14.96 -1.29
C LEU A 50 -6.53 -14.16 -0.05
N ARG A 51 -7.72 -13.56 -0.06
CA ARG A 51 -8.28 -12.85 1.10
C ARG A 51 -8.42 -13.75 2.33
N VAL A 52 -8.86 -15.01 2.14
CA VAL A 52 -8.95 -15.99 3.23
C VAL A 52 -7.56 -16.34 3.80
N GLN A 53 -6.54 -16.34 2.95
CA GLN A 53 -5.16 -16.66 3.31
C GLN A 53 -4.33 -15.45 3.78
N ALA A 54 -4.91 -14.24 3.78
CA ALA A 54 -4.19 -12.99 4.04
C ALA A 54 -3.39 -13.03 5.35
N ASN A 55 -3.99 -13.50 6.45
CA ASN A 55 -3.33 -13.58 7.75
C ASN A 55 -2.15 -14.57 7.75
N GLN A 56 -2.26 -15.70 7.04
CA GLN A 56 -1.17 -16.68 6.94
C GLN A 56 0.00 -16.12 6.13
N MET A 57 -0.29 -15.41 5.04
CA MET A 57 0.71 -14.73 4.21
C MET A 57 1.41 -13.59 4.98
N LEU A 58 0.65 -12.73 5.66
CA LEU A 58 1.21 -11.63 6.45
C LEU A 58 2.03 -12.15 7.64
N THR A 59 1.63 -13.27 8.23
CA THR A 59 2.41 -13.97 9.26
C THR A 59 3.73 -14.47 8.69
N GLY A 60 3.76 -15.02 7.48
CA GLY A 60 5.01 -15.45 6.83
C GLY A 60 5.94 -14.31 6.46
N ILE A 61 5.40 -13.15 6.03
CA ILE A 61 6.20 -11.92 5.86
C ILE A 61 6.80 -11.50 7.20
N SER A 62 5.99 -11.53 8.27
CA SER A 62 6.44 -11.17 9.61
C SER A 62 7.44 -12.17 10.19
N ALA A 63 7.45 -13.41 9.72
CA ALA A 63 8.42 -14.43 10.17
C ALA A 63 9.85 -14.15 9.69
N LEU A 64 10.04 -13.35 8.64
CA LEU A 64 11.36 -12.97 8.15
C LEU A 64 12.15 -12.21 9.24
N SER A 65 13.41 -12.58 9.43
CA SER A 65 14.31 -11.91 10.37
C SER A 65 14.61 -10.47 9.92
N PRO A 66 14.21 -9.42 10.69
CA PRO A 66 14.42 -8.03 10.30
C PRO A 66 15.89 -7.64 10.18
N SER A 67 16.79 -8.32 10.90
CA SER A 67 18.24 -8.06 10.81
C SER A 67 18.86 -8.51 9.49
N HIS A 68 18.14 -9.32 8.71
CA HIS A 68 18.60 -9.87 7.43
C HIS A 68 17.80 -9.36 6.23
N LEU A 69 16.70 -8.63 6.48
CA LEU A 69 15.96 -7.88 5.47
C LEU A 69 16.11 -6.38 5.76
N PRO A 70 17.15 -5.72 5.22
CA PRO A 70 17.32 -4.29 5.43
C PRO A 70 16.13 -3.53 4.82
N SER A 71 15.71 -2.43 5.45
CA SER A 71 14.58 -1.63 4.94
C SER A 71 14.87 -0.99 3.59
N SER A 72 16.14 -0.70 3.29
CA SER A 72 16.56 -0.18 1.99
C SER A 72 17.91 -0.75 1.55
N MET A 73 18.16 -0.71 0.25
CA MET A 73 19.43 -1.13 -0.34
C MET A 73 19.91 -0.12 -1.37
N PRO A 74 21.21 0.25 -1.39
CA PRO A 74 21.78 1.11 -2.44
C PRO A 74 21.62 0.50 -3.83
N ARG A 75 21.37 1.33 -4.85
CA ARG A 75 21.19 0.88 -6.25
C ARG A 75 22.40 0.11 -6.80
N SER A 76 23.61 0.49 -6.42
CA SER A 76 24.85 -0.22 -6.81
C SER A 76 24.86 -1.66 -6.30
N GLN A 77 24.42 -1.88 -5.07
CA GLN A 77 24.33 -3.22 -4.47
C GLN A 77 23.16 -4.02 -5.06
N LEU A 78 22.03 -3.38 -5.38
CA LEU A 78 20.88 -4.02 -6.01
C LEU A 78 21.21 -4.63 -7.38
N GLN A 79 22.06 -3.97 -8.17
CA GLN A 79 22.49 -4.50 -9.47
C GLN A 79 23.23 -5.84 -9.36
N GLN A 80 23.87 -6.09 -8.22
CA GLN A 80 24.63 -7.31 -7.92
C GLN A 80 23.80 -8.34 -7.13
N THR A 81 22.72 -7.91 -6.48
CA THR A 81 21.93 -8.75 -5.58
C THR A 81 20.71 -9.32 -6.31
N ARG A 82 20.78 -10.59 -6.74
CA ARG A 82 19.66 -11.28 -7.39
C ARG A 82 18.67 -11.90 -6.41
N SER A 83 19.13 -12.28 -5.23
CA SER A 83 18.33 -12.92 -4.19
C SER A 83 18.90 -12.64 -2.80
N LEU A 84 18.05 -12.74 -1.78
CA LEU A 84 18.44 -12.65 -0.37
C LEU A 84 18.00 -13.90 0.38
N THR A 85 18.92 -14.49 1.15
CA THR A 85 18.62 -15.59 2.06
C THR A 85 18.34 -15.03 3.45
N ILE A 86 17.12 -15.21 3.92
CA ILE A 86 16.63 -14.60 5.16
C ILE A 86 16.24 -15.70 6.15
N PRO A 87 16.82 -15.70 7.36
CA PRO A 87 16.40 -16.61 8.43
C PRO A 87 14.94 -16.38 8.82
N LEU A 88 14.27 -17.46 9.19
CA LEU A 88 12.88 -17.50 9.62
C LEU A 88 12.81 -17.58 11.14
N ARG A 89 11.92 -16.79 11.74
CA ARG A 89 11.54 -16.91 13.14
C ARG A 89 10.51 -18.03 13.29
N ALA A 90 10.58 -18.77 14.39
CA ALA A 90 9.58 -19.78 14.69
C ALA A 90 8.18 -19.16 14.81
N THR A 91 7.20 -19.76 14.15
CA THR A 91 5.78 -19.37 14.22
C THR A 91 4.95 -20.49 14.83
N SER A 92 3.89 -20.15 15.56
CA SER A 92 2.99 -21.12 16.20
C SER A 92 2.10 -21.88 15.19
N HIS A 93 1.92 -21.31 14.00
CA HIS A 93 1.12 -21.88 12.92
C HIS A 93 1.96 -21.95 11.64
N ALA A 94 1.60 -22.87 10.73
CA ALA A 94 2.24 -22.98 9.42
C ALA A 94 1.94 -21.71 8.59
N PRO A 95 2.91 -20.81 8.40
CA PRO A 95 2.69 -19.58 7.67
C PRO A 95 2.84 -19.85 6.16
N SER A 96 2.32 -18.93 5.34
CA SER A 96 2.67 -18.87 3.92
C SER A 96 3.82 -17.88 3.76
N TYR A 97 5.01 -18.37 3.42
CA TYR A 97 6.20 -17.52 3.30
C TYR A 97 6.18 -16.72 1.99
N PRO A 98 6.71 -15.48 2.00
CA PRO A 98 6.77 -14.66 0.80
C PRO A 98 7.60 -15.34 -0.29
N THR A 99 7.27 -15.00 -1.53
CA THR A 99 7.91 -15.55 -2.73
C THR A 99 9.02 -14.67 -3.28
N HIS A 100 8.97 -13.36 -3.00
CA HIS A 100 9.80 -12.33 -3.62
C HIS A 100 10.09 -11.20 -2.64
N ILE A 101 11.13 -10.43 -2.92
CA ILE A 101 11.38 -9.11 -2.33
C ILE A 101 11.29 -8.08 -3.45
N LEU A 102 10.42 -7.09 -3.30
CA LEU A 102 10.36 -5.94 -4.19
C LEU A 102 11.42 -4.94 -3.78
N ALA A 103 12.25 -4.49 -4.73
CA ALA A 103 13.12 -3.35 -4.60
C ALA A 103 12.44 -2.13 -5.24
N LEU A 104 11.71 -1.38 -4.42
CA LEU A 104 10.88 -0.25 -4.83
C LEU A 104 11.73 1.01 -4.98
N SER A 105 11.70 1.62 -6.15
CA SER A 105 12.42 2.88 -6.38
C SER A 105 11.58 3.85 -7.22
N LYS A 106 11.87 5.14 -7.11
CA LYS A 106 11.31 6.12 -8.04
C LYS A 106 12.01 5.98 -9.39
N SER A 107 11.30 6.21 -10.49
CA SER A 107 11.91 6.22 -11.84
C SER A 107 12.92 7.34 -12.07
N SER A 108 13.13 8.24 -11.09
CA SER A 108 14.11 9.33 -11.15
C SER A 108 15.54 8.83 -10.92
N SER A 109 16.50 9.45 -11.62
CA SER A 109 17.95 9.21 -11.48
C SER A 109 18.52 9.67 -10.14
N GLN A 110 17.78 10.50 -9.38
CA GLN A 110 18.23 11.03 -8.08
C GLN A 110 18.00 10.08 -6.90
N ASP A 111 17.27 8.98 -7.10
CA ASP A 111 17.00 8.01 -6.04
C ASP A 111 18.17 7.01 -5.94
N HIS A 112 18.96 7.07 -4.87
CA HIS A 112 20.18 6.26 -4.75
C HIS A 112 19.96 4.91 -4.04
N SER A 113 18.78 4.70 -3.46
CA SER A 113 18.40 3.45 -2.79
C SER A 113 17.03 2.97 -3.25
N ALA A 114 16.71 1.71 -2.97
CA ALA A 114 15.37 1.17 -3.10
C ALA A 114 14.87 0.67 -1.76
N LEU A 115 13.59 0.87 -1.48
CA LEU A 115 12.90 0.28 -0.34
C LEU A 115 12.69 -1.21 -0.61
N LEU A 116 13.06 -2.07 0.33
CA LEU A 116 12.86 -3.52 0.20
C LEU A 116 11.57 -3.95 0.90
N VAL A 117 10.70 -4.66 0.17
CA VAL A 117 9.41 -5.15 0.69
C VAL A 117 9.20 -6.60 0.30
N ALA A 118 9.12 -7.50 1.27
CA ALA A 118 8.78 -8.90 1.02
C ALA A 118 7.31 -9.05 0.59
N THR A 119 7.04 -9.94 -0.37
CA THR A 119 5.69 -10.13 -0.92
C THR A 119 5.44 -11.53 -1.49
N HIS A 120 4.16 -11.85 -1.62
CA HIS A 120 3.65 -12.93 -2.44
C HIS A 120 3.35 -12.36 -3.83
N SER A 121 4.01 -12.87 -4.86
CA SER A 121 3.84 -12.38 -6.24
C SER A 121 2.41 -12.58 -6.72
N ILE A 122 1.74 -13.64 -6.27
CA ILE A 122 0.33 -13.93 -6.60
C ILE A 122 -0.64 -12.83 -6.15
N VAL A 123 -0.34 -12.12 -5.05
CA VAL A 123 -1.16 -10.98 -4.59
C VAL A 123 -1.07 -9.83 -5.57
N LEU A 124 0.14 -9.51 -6.04
CA LEU A 124 0.34 -8.46 -7.05
C LEU A 124 -0.18 -8.88 -8.42
N ALA A 125 0.16 -10.08 -8.86
CA ALA A 125 -0.20 -10.61 -10.17
C ALA A 125 -1.71 -10.76 -10.37
N SER A 126 -2.47 -10.90 -9.29
CA SER A 126 -3.94 -10.99 -9.34
C SER A 126 -4.65 -9.65 -9.24
N GLN A 127 -3.99 -8.58 -8.79
CA GLN A 127 -4.64 -7.31 -8.45
C GLN A 127 -4.10 -6.10 -9.22
N CYS A 128 -2.90 -6.18 -9.79
CA CYS A 128 -2.23 -5.08 -10.47
C CYS A 128 -2.17 -5.35 -11.98
N ALA A 129 -3.04 -4.69 -12.75
CA ALA A 129 -3.15 -4.90 -14.20
C ALA A 129 -1.97 -4.34 -15.00
N SER A 130 -1.27 -3.32 -14.47
CA SER A 130 -0.16 -2.66 -15.16
C SER A 130 1.20 -3.31 -14.88
N LEU A 131 1.26 -4.35 -14.04
CA LEU A 131 2.51 -5.03 -13.78
C LEU A 131 2.90 -5.94 -14.96
N PRO A 132 4.20 -5.94 -15.35
CA PRO A 132 4.70 -6.97 -16.25
C PRO A 132 4.58 -8.34 -15.58
N ARG A 133 4.61 -9.40 -16.39
CA ARG A 133 4.65 -10.78 -15.89
C ARG A 133 5.84 -10.94 -14.94
N LEU A 134 5.54 -11.31 -13.70
CA LEU A 134 6.55 -11.56 -12.68
C LEU A 134 7.16 -12.95 -12.93
N PRO A 135 8.48 -13.11 -12.72
CA PRO A 135 9.11 -14.41 -12.82
C PRO A 135 8.59 -15.36 -11.73
N PRO A 136 8.58 -16.68 -11.98
CA PRO A 136 8.24 -17.65 -10.95
C PRO A 136 9.32 -17.66 -9.86
N SER A 137 8.91 -17.82 -8.61
CA SER A 137 9.84 -18.03 -7.49
C SER A 137 10.19 -19.51 -7.36
N GLY A 138 11.48 -19.84 -7.37
CA GLY A 138 11.97 -21.18 -7.08
C GLY A 138 12.02 -21.53 -5.58
N THR A 139 11.25 -20.83 -4.72
CA THR A 139 11.29 -21.02 -3.26
C THR A 139 10.75 -22.39 -2.89
N SER A 140 11.63 -23.39 -2.80
CA SER A 140 11.36 -24.71 -2.25
C SER A 140 11.40 -24.67 -0.72
N GLY A 141 10.37 -24.12 -0.09
CA GLY A 141 10.20 -24.16 1.36
C GLY A 141 9.43 -25.40 1.78
N HIS A 142 10.11 -26.52 2.06
CA HIS A 142 9.46 -27.63 2.75
C HIS A 142 9.13 -27.20 4.21
N PRO A 143 7.89 -27.44 4.68
CA PRO A 143 7.36 -26.82 5.91
C PRO A 143 8.01 -27.27 7.23
N ASN A 144 8.84 -28.32 7.22
CA ASN A 144 9.32 -28.95 8.47
C ASN A 144 10.83 -28.82 8.76
N ALA A 145 11.63 -28.13 7.94
CA ALA A 145 13.09 -28.08 8.17
C ALA A 145 13.81 -26.79 7.73
N THR A 146 13.14 -25.82 7.11
CA THR A 146 13.82 -24.65 6.57
C THR A 146 13.97 -23.55 7.64
N VAL A 147 15.20 -23.35 8.11
CA VAL A 147 15.59 -22.26 9.04
C VAL A 147 15.69 -20.91 8.31
N SER A 148 15.68 -20.91 6.97
CA SER A 148 15.78 -19.72 6.13
C SER A 148 15.03 -19.90 4.81
N VAL A 149 14.74 -18.78 4.14
CA VAL A 149 14.16 -18.73 2.80
C VAL A 149 15.02 -17.87 1.88
N THR A 150 15.25 -18.33 0.64
CA THR A 150 15.98 -17.56 -0.38
C THR A 150 14.99 -16.92 -1.35
N LEU A 151 14.89 -15.60 -1.32
CA LEU A 151 13.90 -14.84 -2.09
C LEU A 151 14.58 -14.07 -3.22
N PRO A 152 14.12 -14.20 -4.49
CA PRO A 152 14.56 -13.31 -5.56
C PRO A 152 14.19 -11.85 -5.26
N VAL A 153 15.09 -10.93 -5.61
CA VAL A 153 14.89 -9.48 -5.51
C VAL A 153 14.43 -8.95 -6.86
N LEU A 154 13.22 -8.38 -6.91
CA LEU A 154 12.62 -7.84 -8.13
C LEU A 154 12.61 -6.31 -8.08
N PRO A 155 13.29 -5.62 -9.01
CA PRO A 155 13.17 -4.18 -9.13
C PRO A 155 11.75 -3.81 -9.59
N LEU A 156 11.14 -2.84 -8.92
CA LEU A 156 9.84 -2.29 -9.31
C LEU A 156 9.84 -0.78 -9.14
N SER A 157 9.50 -0.06 -10.20
CA SER A 157 9.38 1.39 -10.15
C SER A 157 7.97 1.81 -9.76
N VAL A 158 7.85 2.63 -8.73
CA VAL A 158 6.58 3.21 -8.28
C VAL A 158 6.73 4.73 -8.07
N PRO A 159 5.65 5.52 -8.23
CA PRO A 159 5.72 6.97 -8.04
C PRO A 159 6.20 7.41 -6.65
N SER A 160 5.82 6.69 -5.60
CA SER A 160 6.21 6.99 -4.23
C SER A 160 6.46 5.73 -3.39
N PRO A 161 7.70 5.20 -3.35
CA PRO A 161 8.04 4.01 -2.56
C PRO A 161 7.66 4.13 -1.07
N ALA A 162 7.85 5.31 -0.48
CA ALA A 162 7.51 5.56 0.93
C ALA A 162 6.01 5.39 1.25
N ALA A 163 5.13 5.59 0.27
CA ALA A 163 3.68 5.43 0.40
C ALA A 163 3.19 4.05 -0.08
N PHE A 164 4.08 3.08 -0.28
CA PHE A 164 3.69 1.76 -0.76
C PHE A 164 3.07 0.88 0.33
N ALA A 165 3.51 1.02 1.59
CA ALA A 165 3.11 0.11 2.66
C ALA A 165 1.59 0.04 2.92
N PRO A 166 0.83 1.17 2.98
CA PRO A 166 -0.63 1.09 3.15
C PRO A 166 -1.34 0.39 1.99
N LEU A 167 -0.88 0.64 0.75
CA LEU A 167 -1.41 -0.03 -0.43
C LEU A 167 -1.10 -1.52 -0.40
N HIS A 168 0.14 -1.89 -0.10
CA HIS A 168 0.57 -3.28 0.01
C HIS A 168 -0.27 -4.04 1.03
N ALA A 169 -0.46 -3.50 2.23
CA ALA A 169 -1.31 -4.10 3.25
C ALA A 169 -2.76 -4.27 2.76
N PHE A 170 -3.33 -3.26 2.10
CA PHE A 170 -4.67 -3.33 1.54
C PHE A 170 -4.81 -4.45 0.49
N LEU A 171 -3.82 -4.66 -0.38
CA LEU A 171 -3.87 -5.75 -1.36
C LEU A 171 -3.96 -7.15 -0.71
N TYR A 172 -3.55 -7.31 0.55
CA TYR A 172 -3.79 -8.56 1.28
C TYR A 172 -5.17 -8.58 1.95
N THR A 173 -5.47 -7.53 2.71
CA THR A 173 -6.57 -7.57 3.68
C THR A 173 -7.89 -7.06 3.12
N HIS A 174 -7.83 -6.22 2.08
CA HIS A 174 -8.95 -5.40 1.58
C HIS A 174 -9.70 -4.67 2.71
N SER A 175 -8.98 -4.35 3.80
CA SER A 175 -9.58 -3.75 4.99
C SER A 175 -9.64 -2.24 4.85
N VAL A 176 -10.83 -1.72 4.52
CA VAL A 176 -11.12 -0.28 4.52
C VAL A 176 -10.76 0.38 5.87
N PRO A 177 -11.13 -0.18 7.04
CA PRO A 177 -10.75 0.42 8.32
C PRO A 177 -9.24 0.55 8.51
N GLN A 178 -8.46 -0.48 8.15
CA GLN A 178 -7.00 -0.45 8.27
C GLN A 178 -6.38 0.56 7.31
N LEU A 179 -6.84 0.61 6.06
CA LEU A 179 -6.35 1.56 5.08
C LEU A 179 -6.65 3.00 5.52
N LEU A 180 -7.88 3.28 5.96
CA LEU A 180 -8.26 4.63 6.39
C LEU A 180 -7.44 5.09 7.60
N SER A 181 -7.20 4.19 8.57
CA SER A 181 -6.32 4.46 9.70
C SER A 181 -4.86 4.68 9.32
N ALA A 182 -4.40 4.12 8.19
CA ALA A 182 -3.05 4.33 7.67
C ALA A 182 -2.93 5.64 6.85
N LEU A 183 -4.03 6.11 6.27
CA LEU A 183 -4.08 7.33 5.47
C LEU A 183 -4.29 8.59 6.31
N LEU A 184 -5.12 8.51 7.35
CA LEU A 184 -5.50 9.63 8.18
C LEU A 184 -5.01 9.41 9.62
N PRO A 185 -4.29 10.37 10.23
CA PRO A 185 -3.92 10.28 11.62
C PRO A 185 -5.18 10.41 12.51
N ALA A 186 -5.19 9.66 13.61
CA ALA A 186 -6.19 9.78 14.68
C ALA A 186 -7.67 9.61 14.23
N VAL A 187 -7.97 8.73 13.27
CA VAL A 187 -9.37 8.41 12.95
C VAL A 187 -10.06 7.77 14.18
N PRO A 188 -11.27 8.22 14.58
CA PRO A 188 -11.96 7.64 15.72
C PRO A 188 -12.23 6.14 15.55
N SER A 189 -11.85 5.33 16.53
CA SER A 189 -12.07 3.87 16.50
C SER A 189 -13.55 3.50 16.45
N SER A 190 -14.42 4.32 17.06
CA SER A 190 -15.87 4.18 16.98
C SER A 190 -16.38 4.32 15.54
N PHE A 191 -15.80 5.23 14.75
CA PHE A 191 -16.11 5.38 13.33
C PHE A 191 -15.53 4.22 12.52
N LEU A 192 -14.29 3.81 12.74
CA LEU A 192 -13.71 2.65 12.04
C LEU A 192 -14.55 1.38 12.24
N SER A 193 -15.17 1.22 13.41
CA SER A 193 -16.04 0.09 13.73
C SER A 193 -17.37 0.09 12.97
N THR A 194 -17.79 1.22 12.38
CA THR A 194 -19.01 1.28 11.54
C THR A 194 -18.76 0.91 10.08
N LEU A 195 -17.50 0.86 9.65
CA LEU A 195 -17.08 0.54 8.27
C LEU A 195 -17.08 -0.98 8.03
N THR A 196 -18.21 -1.63 8.30
CA THR A 196 -18.40 -3.08 8.15
C THR A 196 -18.85 -3.50 6.75
N SER A 197 -19.24 -2.55 5.90
CA SER A 197 -19.70 -2.80 4.54
C SER A 197 -19.34 -1.67 3.58
N PRO A 198 -19.23 -1.94 2.26
CA PRO A 198 -19.03 -0.90 1.25
C PRO A 198 -20.12 0.19 1.26
N GLN A 199 -21.35 -0.17 1.64
CA GLN A 199 -22.47 0.76 1.75
C GLN A 199 -22.26 1.78 2.88
N ALA A 200 -21.71 1.36 4.02
CA ALA A 200 -21.42 2.27 5.13
C ALA A 200 -20.36 3.32 4.74
N LEU A 201 -19.34 2.89 3.99
CA LEU A 201 -18.31 3.78 3.43
C LEU A 201 -18.92 4.82 2.49
N ARG A 202 -19.71 4.37 1.50
CA ARG A 202 -20.39 5.26 0.55
C ARG A 202 -21.41 6.18 1.20
N GLY A 203 -22.14 5.69 2.21
CA GLY A 203 -23.07 6.49 2.98
C GLY A 203 -22.36 7.62 3.74
N THR A 204 -21.17 7.35 4.28
CA THR A 204 -20.34 8.40 4.89
C THR A 204 -19.85 9.40 3.85
N LEU A 205 -19.37 8.92 2.70
CA LEU A 205 -18.89 9.77 1.60
C LEU A 205 -20.00 10.69 1.06
N ALA A 206 -21.25 10.23 1.03
CA ALA A 206 -22.41 11.02 0.62
C ALA A 206 -22.95 11.95 1.73
N SER A 207 -22.49 11.82 2.97
CA SER A 207 -23.01 12.55 4.13
C SER A 207 -22.14 13.77 4.46
N GLY A 208 -22.59 14.95 4.03
CA GLY A 208 -21.96 16.23 4.36
C GLY A 208 -21.71 16.43 5.87
N PRO A 209 -22.70 16.16 6.76
CA PRO A 209 -22.49 16.24 8.20
C PRO A 209 -21.40 15.29 8.72
N ALA A 210 -21.36 14.04 8.24
CA ALA A 210 -20.35 13.07 8.68
C ALA A 210 -18.95 13.48 8.22
N LEU A 211 -18.80 13.92 6.96
CA LEU A 211 -17.55 14.45 6.44
C LEU A 211 -17.07 15.67 7.24
N HIS A 212 -17.98 16.58 7.59
CA HIS A 212 -17.66 17.74 8.41
C HIS A 212 -17.17 17.33 9.81
N THR A 213 -17.85 16.41 10.50
CA THR A 213 -17.41 15.91 11.81
C THR A 213 -16.02 15.28 11.75
N LEU A 214 -15.76 14.43 10.76
CA LEU A 214 -14.46 13.79 10.57
C LEU A 214 -13.35 14.80 10.23
N SER A 215 -13.68 15.80 9.39
CA SER A 215 -12.78 16.89 9.03
C SER A 215 -12.41 17.75 10.23
N SER A 216 -13.39 18.13 11.05
CA SER A 216 -13.18 18.87 12.30
C SER A 216 -12.34 18.08 13.29
N HIS A 217 -12.58 16.76 13.40
CA HIS A 217 -11.75 15.89 14.24
C HIS A 217 -10.29 15.86 13.78
N LEU A 218 -10.06 15.62 12.48
CA LEU A 218 -8.72 15.61 11.91
C LEU A 218 -8.01 16.95 12.12
N MET A 219 -8.70 18.08 11.87
CA MET A 219 -8.18 19.42 12.10
C MET A 219 -7.76 19.63 13.56
N SER A 220 -8.60 19.22 14.51
CA SER A 220 -8.30 19.35 15.95
C SER A 220 -7.12 18.48 16.41
N SER A 221 -6.88 17.36 15.73
CA SER A 221 -5.79 16.42 16.03
C SER A 221 -4.45 16.80 15.39
N ALA A 222 -4.48 17.62 14.34
CA ALA A 222 -3.28 17.97 13.59
C ALA A 222 -2.52 19.12 14.27
N PRO A 223 -1.19 19.06 14.39
CA PRO A 223 -0.40 20.14 15.02
C PRO A 223 -0.34 21.44 14.19
N GLY A 224 -0.98 21.47 13.02
CA GLY A 224 -1.10 22.64 12.16
C GLY A 224 -1.30 22.29 10.69
N MET A 225 -1.43 23.32 9.86
CA MET A 225 -1.67 23.17 8.40
C MET A 225 -0.57 22.38 7.69
N GLY A 226 0.69 22.47 8.14
CA GLY A 226 1.79 21.68 7.57
C GLY A 226 1.57 20.18 7.70
N ALA A 227 1.02 19.72 8.82
CA ALA A 227 0.70 18.30 9.03
C ALA A 227 -0.46 17.85 8.13
N LEU A 228 -1.51 18.67 7.98
CA LEU A 228 -2.62 18.36 7.06
C LEU A 228 -2.15 18.28 5.60
N THR A 229 -1.25 19.18 5.19
CA THR A 229 -0.61 19.10 3.86
C THR A 229 0.19 17.80 3.71
N GLY A 230 0.91 17.37 4.75
CA GLY A 230 1.61 16.07 4.75
C GLY A 230 0.66 14.88 4.61
N VAL A 231 -0.49 14.91 5.28
CA VAL A 231 -1.56 13.89 5.13
C VAL A 231 -2.08 13.85 3.70
N ALA A 232 -2.42 15.01 3.12
CA ALA A 232 -2.87 15.09 1.74
C ALA A 232 -1.81 14.57 0.75
N GLN A 233 -0.54 14.92 0.94
CA GLN A 233 0.56 14.41 0.12
C GLN A 233 0.71 12.89 0.22
N ASN A 234 0.53 12.31 1.41
CA ASN A 234 0.57 10.86 1.61
C ASN A 234 -0.59 10.16 0.89
N ILE A 235 -1.83 10.66 1.02
CA ILE A 235 -3.00 10.11 0.32
C ILE A 235 -2.79 10.15 -1.20
N ALA A 236 -2.35 11.31 -1.73
CA ALA A 236 -2.05 11.45 -3.15
C ALA A 236 -0.90 10.54 -3.61
N ALA A 237 0.06 10.22 -2.73
CA ALA A 237 1.14 9.29 -3.03
C ALA A 237 0.64 7.83 -3.10
N VAL A 238 -0.25 7.41 -2.19
CA VAL A 238 -0.91 6.09 -2.24
C VAL A 238 -1.76 5.97 -3.50
N TRP A 239 -2.57 6.99 -3.81
CA TRP A 239 -3.36 7.06 -5.04
C TRP A 239 -2.49 6.90 -6.30
N ARG A 240 -1.39 7.66 -6.42
CA ARG A 240 -0.48 7.53 -7.57
C ARG A 240 0.12 6.13 -7.70
N ASN A 241 0.50 5.50 -6.60
CA ASN A 241 0.99 4.12 -6.62
C ASN A 241 -0.10 3.15 -7.12
N ALA A 242 -1.33 3.27 -6.63
CA ALA A 242 -2.45 2.43 -7.06
C ALA A 242 -2.74 2.60 -8.56
N VAL A 243 -2.72 3.84 -9.06
CA VAL A 243 -2.85 4.14 -10.50
C VAL A 243 -1.70 3.50 -11.30
N ALA A 244 -0.46 3.69 -10.88
CA ALA A 244 0.71 3.17 -11.60
C ALA A 244 0.74 1.64 -11.67
N LEU A 245 0.23 0.97 -10.64
CA LEU A 245 0.13 -0.50 -10.60
C LEU A 245 -1.12 -1.03 -11.34
N GLY A 246 -2.06 -0.16 -11.72
CA GLY A 246 -3.31 -0.57 -12.34
C GLY A 246 -4.19 -1.37 -11.38
N VAL A 247 -4.27 -0.94 -10.12
CA VAL A 247 -5.14 -1.60 -9.13
C VAL A 247 -6.59 -1.27 -9.43
N HIS A 248 -7.44 -2.29 -9.51
CA HIS A 248 -8.86 -2.09 -9.68
C HIS A 248 -9.66 -2.76 -8.57
N ASP A 249 -9.85 -2.02 -7.47
CA ASP A 249 -10.66 -2.42 -6.34
C ASP A 249 -11.60 -1.26 -5.96
N PRO A 250 -12.93 -1.42 -6.06
CA PRO A 250 -13.87 -0.34 -5.73
C PRO A 250 -13.75 0.17 -4.30
N GLU A 251 -13.46 -0.70 -3.33
CA GLU A 251 -13.36 -0.34 -1.91
C GLU A 251 -12.08 0.46 -1.63
N LEU A 252 -10.97 0.15 -2.32
CA LEU A 252 -9.76 0.97 -2.31
C LEU A 252 -10.06 2.40 -2.74
N TRP A 253 -10.72 2.55 -3.89
CA TRP A 253 -10.99 3.87 -4.48
C TRP A 253 -12.00 4.65 -3.65
N ASP A 254 -13.06 4.01 -3.17
CA ASP A 254 -14.03 4.64 -2.26
C ASP A 254 -13.35 5.09 -0.95
N CYS A 255 -12.38 4.33 -0.44
CA CYS A 255 -11.62 4.69 0.76
C CYS A 255 -10.67 5.87 0.52
N LEU A 256 -10.00 5.91 -0.64
CA LEU A 256 -9.13 7.03 -1.02
C LEU A 256 -9.94 8.32 -1.19
N ASP A 257 -11.11 8.24 -1.82
CA ASP A 257 -12.01 9.39 -1.97
C ASP A 257 -12.51 9.90 -0.61
N LEU A 258 -12.90 9.00 0.30
CA LEU A 258 -13.27 9.40 1.66
C LEU A 258 -12.12 10.10 2.38
N ALA A 259 -10.93 9.51 2.36
CA ALA A 259 -9.75 10.11 2.99
C ALA A 259 -9.43 11.49 2.41
N TRP A 260 -9.59 11.65 1.09
CA TRP A 260 -9.36 12.90 0.38
C TRP A 260 -10.36 13.99 0.77
N GLU A 261 -11.66 13.68 0.81
CA GLU A 261 -12.69 14.63 1.23
C GLU A 261 -12.48 15.09 2.68
N ILE A 262 -12.11 14.17 3.59
CA ILE A 262 -11.84 14.50 5.00
C ILE A 262 -10.65 15.44 5.13
N VAL A 263 -9.53 15.18 4.44
CA VAL A 263 -8.34 16.04 4.57
C VAL A 263 -8.56 17.42 3.93
N LEU A 264 -9.25 17.49 2.78
CA LEU A 264 -9.61 18.76 2.15
C LEU A 264 -10.58 19.57 3.03
N GLY A 265 -11.58 18.92 3.63
CA GLY A 265 -12.48 19.54 4.60
C GLY A 265 -11.73 20.09 5.80
N ALA A 266 -10.80 19.32 6.38
CA ALA A 266 -9.99 19.75 7.52
C ALA A 266 -9.12 20.97 7.17
N MET A 267 -8.50 20.98 5.99
CA MET A 267 -7.70 22.10 5.50
C MET A 267 -8.54 23.37 5.29
N ASN A 268 -9.75 23.23 4.74
CA ASN A 268 -10.67 24.36 4.57
C ASN A 268 -11.12 24.96 5.90
N LEU A 269 -11.42 24.13 6.90
CA LEU A 269 -11.73 24.58 8.25
C LEU A 269 -10.54 25.32 8.90
N GLY A 270 -9.33 24.77 8.75
CA GLY A 270 -8.11 25.40 9.26
C GLY A 270 -7.75 26.71 8.56
N ALA A 271 -8.08 26.86 7.28
CA ALA A 271 -7.89 28.10 6.52
C ALA A 271 -8.90 29.19 6.89
N GLY A 272 -10.17 28.81 7.17
CA GLY A 272 -11.23 29.74 7.57
C GLY A 272 -11.22 30.15 9.04
N ALA A 273 -10.43 29.47 9.90
CA ALA A 273 -10.25 29.82 11.31
C ALA A 273 -9.19 30.91 11.56
N ARG A 274 -8.67 31.54 10.49
CA ARG A 274 -7.68 32.63 10.54
C ARG A 274 -8.31 33.99 10.31
#